data_AF-A0A7J5VXU2-F1
#
_entry.id   AF-A0A7J5VXU2-F1
#
_cell.length_a   1.000
_cell.length_b   1.000
_cell.length_c   1.000
_cell.angle_alpha   90.00
_cell.angle_beta   90.00
_cell.angle_gamma   90.00
#
_symmetry.space_group_name_H-M   'P 1'
#
loop_
_entity.id
_entity.type
_entity.pdbx_description
1 polymer ?
#
loop_
_entity_poly.entity_id
_entity_poly.type
_entity_poly.pdbx_seq_one_letter_code
_entity_poly.pdbx_strand_id
1 'polypeptide(L)'
;MQKNFSERSFAQKIGMSSTGFRAAMERQTLSVQILENIADVLGVPVISFFEGSETREVHEPPEHYSKKCTNCAKKDGQIELFTKLLAEKEQQIANLNKELGRKLGRENNHVA
;
A
#
# COMPACT_ATOMS: atom_id res chain seq x y z
N MET A 1 -4.00 -1.78 -22.61
CA MET A 1 -2.70 -2.43 -22.89
C MET A 1 -2.46 -3.51 -21.84
N GLN A 2 -2.78 -4.77 -22.15
CA GLN A 2 -2.31 -5.90 -21.33
C GLN A 2 -0.81 -6.04 -21.59
N LYS A 3 0.03 -5.75 -20.59
CA LYS A 3 1.47 -6.04 -20.69
C LYS A 3 1.60 -7.55 -20.76
N ASN A 4 1.91 -8.09 -21.94
CA ASN A 4 2.24 -9.50 -22.14
C ASN A 4 3.48 -9.83 -21.31
N PHE A 5 3.27 -10.20 -20.05
CA PHE A 5 4.32 -10.47 -19.09
C PHE A 5 4.72 -11.94 -19.25
N SER A 6 5.73 -12.19 -20.09
CA SER A 6 6.28 -13.53 -20.24
C SER A 6 7.36 -13.80 -19.20
N GLU A 7 7.52 -15.06 -18.79
CA GLU A 7 8.63 -15.51 -17.92
C GLU A 7 9.99 -15.09 -18.50
N ARG A 8 10.13 -15.08 -19.83
CA ARG A 8 11.34 -14.58 -20.50
C ARG A 8 11.59 -13.12 -20.24
N SER A 9 10.59 -12.29 -20.48
CA SER A 9 10.69 -10.84 -20.28
C SER A 9 10.91 -10.50 -18.80
N PHE A 10 10.36 -11.29 -17.88
CA PHE A 10 10.57 -11.11 -16.46
C PHE A 10 12.00 -11.48 -16.03
N ALA A 11 12.45 -12.70 -16.40
CA ALA A 11 13.81 -13.16 -16.10
C ALA A 11 14.86 -12.18 -16.62
N GLN A 12 14.69 -11.66 -17.84
CA GLN A 12 15.58 -10.64 -18.40
C GLN A 12 15.60 -9.35 -17.58
N LYS A 13 14.44 -8.87 -17.10
CA LYS A 13 14.36 -7.66 -16.27
C LYS A 13 15.10 -7.80 -14.94
N ILE A 14 15.15 -8.99 -14.37
CA ILE A 14 15.85 -9.27 -13.12
C ILE A 14 17.31 -9.71 -13.32
N GLY A 15 17.80 -9.67 -14.58
CA GLY A 15 19.20 -10.00 -14.91
C GLY A 15 19.51 -11.49 -15.02
N MET A 16 18.49 -12.34 -15.23
CA MET A 16 18.64 -13.79 -15.33
C MET A 16 18.24 -14.34 -16.70
N SER A 17 18.79 -15.49 -17.07
CA SER A 17 18.21 -16.31 -18.13
C SER A 17 16.92 -16.96 -17.65
N SER A 18 15.97 -17.24 -18.55
CA SER A 18 14.70 -17.88 -18.16
C SER A 18 14.90 -19.26 -17.56
N THR A 19 15.82 -20.05 -18.13
CA THR A 19 16.18 -21.37 -17.58
C THR A 19 16.84 -21.25 -16.21
N GLY A 20 17.74 -20.26 -16.01
CA GLY A 20 18.39 -20.02 -14.73
C GLY A 20 17.42 -19.51 -13.66
N PHE A 21 16.51 -18.62 -14.04
CA PHE A 21 15.43 -18.15 -13.18
C PHE A 21 14.54 -19.31 -12.74
N ARG A 22 14.06 -20.14 -13.68
CA ARG A 22 13.22 -21.29 -13.37
C ARG A 22 13.93 -22.28 -12.43
N ALA A 23 15.16 -22.65 -12.74
CA ALA A 23 15.94 -23.55 -11.90
C ALA A 23 16.20 -22.97 -10.50
N ALA A 24 16.46 -21.67 -10.38
CA ALA A 24 16.68 -21.02 -9.09
C ALA A 24 15.38 -20.90 -8.27
N MET A 25 14.24 -20.68 -8.92
CA MET A 25 12.91 -20.72 -8.29
C MET A 25 12.58 -22.12 -7.77
N GLU A 26 12.78 -23.16 -8.59
CA GLU A 26 12.54 -24.56 -8.20
C GLU A 26 13.41 -25.01 -7.03
N ARG A 27 14.67 -24.58 -7.00
CA ARG A 27 15.63 -24.94 -5.95
C ARG A 27 15.61 -24.02 -4.74
N GLN A 28 14.85 -22.93 -4.78
CA GLN A 28 14.82 -21.89 -3.75
C GLN A 28 16.21 -21.29 -3.47
N THR A 29 17.02 -21.12 -4.53
CA THR A 29 18.41 -20.64 -4.44
C THR A 29 18.59 -19.23 -5.00
N LEU A 30 17.55 -18.40 -4.95
CA LEU A 30 17.65 -17.00 -5.37
C LEU A 30 18.54 -16.23 -4.39
N SER A 31 19.47 -15.43 -4.90
CA SER A 31 20.25 -14.52 -4.06
C SER A 31 19.39 -13.32 -3.63
N VAL A 32 19.80 -12.66 -2.55
CA VAL A 32 19.15 -11.44 -2.04
C VAL A 32 19.04 -10.37 -3.14
N GLN A 33 20.10 -10.16 -3.91
CA GLN A 33 20.10 -9.20 -5.02
C GLN A 33 19.02 -9.49 -6.07
N ILE A 34 18.78 -10.77 -6.37
CA ILE A 34 17.73 -11.13 -7.33
C ILE A 34 16.36 -10.92 -6.72
N LEU A 35 16.18 -11.19 -5.43
CA LEU A 35 14.92 -10.90 -4.72
C LEU A 35 14.61 -9.40 -4.68
N GLU A 36 15.64 -8.55 -4.52
CA GLU A 36 15.51 -7.09 -4.63
C GLU A 36 15.06 -6.68 -6.04
N ASN A 37 15.73 -7.20 -7.08
CA ASN A 37 15.33 -6.92 -8.46
C ASN A 37 13.89 -7.39 -8.76
N ILE A 38 13.48 -8.53 -8.21
CA ILE A 38 12.10 -9.03 -8.31
C ILE A 38 11.12 -8.08 -7.61
N ALA A 39 11.45 -7.63 -6.40
CA ALA A 39 10.67 -6.65 -5.63
C ALA A 39 10.47 -5.36 -6.42
N ASP A 40 11.53 -4.83 -7.03
CA ASP A 40 11.47 -3.62 -7.86
C ASP A 40 10.57 -3.79 -9.09
N VAL A 41 10.67 -4.93 -9.78
CA VAL A 41 9.82 -5.19 -10.96
C VAL A 41 8.34 -5.34 -10.57
N LEU A 42 8.07 -5.89 -9.39
CA LEU A 42 6.71 -6.08 -8.87
C LEU A 42 6.17 -4.86 -8.13
N GLY A 43 7.02 -3.87 -7.80
CA GLY A 43 6.64 -2.69 -7.03
C GLY A 43 6.28 -3.01 -5.58
N VAL A 44 6.89 -4.03 -4.99
CA VAL A 44 6.63 -4.48 -3.61
C VAL A 44 7.92 -4.44 -2.78
N PRO A 45 7.86 -4.15 -1.47
CA PRO A 45 9.03 -4.23 -0.60
C PRO A 45 9.61 -5.66 -0.55
N VAL A 46 10.94 -5.79 -0.62
CA VAL A 46 11.62 -7.10 -0.57
C VAL A 46 11.33 -7.88 0.73
N ILE A 47 11.05 -7.18 1.83
CA ILE A 47 10.68 -7.80 3.12
C ILE A 47 9.42 -8.65 3.04
N SER A 48 8.51 -8.35 2.10
CA SER A 48 7.27 -9.12 1.92
C SER A 48 7.51 -10.57 1.46
N PHE A 49 8.70 -10.90 0.93
CA PHE A 49 9.07 -12.30 0.64
C PHE A 49 9.44 -13.10 1.90
N PHE A 50 9.71 -12.43 3.02
CA PHE A 50 10.17 -13.05 4.27
C PHE A 50 9.11 -13.05 5.38
N GLU A 51 8.04 -12.26 5.25
CA GLU A 51 6.97 -12.12 6.25
C GLU A 51 6.05 -13.37 6.40
N GLY A 52 6.29 -14.46 5.66
CA GLY A 52 5.47 -15.68 5.65
C GLY A 52 6.17 -16.96 6.12
N SER A 53 7.39 -16.89 6.66
CA SER A 53 8.16 -18.10 7.05
C SER A 53 7.91 -18.59 8.47
N GLU A 54 7.12 -17.90 9.29
CA GLU A 54 6.66 -18.43 10.58
C GLU A 54 5.35 -19.19 10.39
N THR A 55 5.41 -20.51 10.63
CA THR A 55 4.33 -21.53 10.57
C THR A 55 4.06 -22.18 9.20
N ARG A 56 4.92 -23.15 8.84
CA ARG A 56 4.52 -24.29 8.00
C ARG A 56 3.68 -25.24 8.85
N GLU A 57 2.36 -25.06 8.87
CA GLU A 57 1.44 -26.18 9.08
C GLU A 57 0.78 -26.55 7.75
N VAL A 58 1.01 -27.80 7.35
CA VAL A 58 0.43 -28.42 6.15
C VAL A 58 -1.02 -28.76 6.48
N HIS A 59 -1.98 -27.97 6.03
CA HIS A 59 -3.39 -28.40 5.97
C HIS A 59 -4.11 -27.69 4.81
N GLU A 60 -4.58 -28.52 3.87
CA GLU A 60 -5.61 -28.34 2.81
C GLU A 60 -5.65 -27.03 1.97
N PRO A 61 -6.08 -27.12 0.69
CA PRO A 61 -6.10 -25.95 -0.17
C PRO A 61 -7.22 -25.00 0.27
N PRO A 62 -6.94 -23.76 0.72
CA PRO A 62 -8.01 -22.83 1.05
C PRO A 62 -8.46 -22.14 -0.22
N GLU A 63 -9.71 -22.40 -0.59
CA GLU A 63 -10.51 -21.47 -1.39
C GLU A 63 -10.40 -20.06 -0.76
N HIS A 64 -10.31 -19.03 -1.60
CA HIS A 64 -10.14 -17.63 -1.21
C HIS A 64 -8.77 -17.22 -0.63
N TYR A 65 -7.81 -16.96 -1.53
CA TYR A 65 -6.77 -15.96 -1.29
C TYR A 65 -7.40 -14.56 -1.15
N SER A 66 -7.93 -14.27 0.03
CA SER A 66 -8.08 -12.91 0.53
C SER A 66 -7.70 -12.90 2.01
N LYS A 67 -6.46 -13.35 2.30
CA LYS A 67 -5.84 -13.00 3.57
C LYS A 67 -5.67 -11.48 3.56
N LYS A 68 -6.55 -10.76 4.25
CA LYS A 68 -6.42 -9.32 4.48
C LYS A 68 -5.00 -9.08 5.00
N CYS A 69 -4.19 -8.42 4.19
CA CYS A 69 -2.89 -7.89 4.59
C CYS A 69 -3.11 -7.12 5.90
N THR A 70 -2.60 -7.66 7.02
CA THR A 70 -2.85 -7.11 8.37
C THR A 70 -2.34 -5.68 8.49
N ASN A 71 -1.24 -5.38 7.78
CA ASN A 71 -0.71 -4.02 7.63
C ASN A 71 -1.65 -3.11 6.83
N CYS A 72 -2.32 -3.63 5.81
CA CYS A 72 -3.30 -2.90 5.02
C CYS A 72 -4.55 -2.61 5.86
N ALA A 73 -5.06 -3.59 6.61
CA ALA A 73 -6.18 -3.39 7.52
C ALA A 73 -5.90 -2.33 8.61
N LYS A 74 -4.66 -2.28 9.15
CA LYS A 74 -4.24 -1.23 10.09
C LYS A 74 -4.19 0.16 9.43
N LYS A 75 -3.65 0.24 8.21
CA LYS A 75 -3.60 1.49 7.44
C LYS A 75 -4.99 1.98 7.06
N ASP A 76 -5.88 1.09 6.63
CA ASP A 76 -7.27 1.40 6.31
C ASP A 76 -8.01 1.98 7.53
N GLY A 77 -7.85 1.37 8.70
CA GLY A 77 -8.43 1.90 9.94
C GLY A 77 -7.86 3.27 10.34
N GLN A 78 -6.57 3.53 10.08
CA GLN A 78 -5.97 4.85 10.29
C GLN A 78 -6.52 5.88 9.30
N ILE A 79 -6.72 5.51 8.03
CA ILE A 79 -7.29 6.38 7.00
C ILE A 79 -8.72 6.77 7.38
N GLU A 80 -9.54 5.82 7.85
CA GLU A 80 -10.90 6.11 8.34
C GLU A 80 -10.88 7.08 9.52
N LEU A 81 -9.98 6.86 10.49
CA LEU A 81 -9.82 7.74 11.65
C LEU A 81 -9.43 9.17 11.23
N PHE A 82 -8.44 9.31 10.35
CA PHE A 82 -7.99 10.62 9.89
C PHE A 82 -9.05 11.33 9.04
N THR A 83 -9.78 10.60 8.22
CA THR A 83 -10.88 11.16 7.41
C THR A 83 -11.96 11.74 8.32
N LYS A 84 -12.32 11.04 9.39
CA LYS A 84 -13.29 11.53 10.38
C LYS A 84 -12.78 12.78 11.11
N LEU A 85 -11.53 12.77 11.58
CA LEU A 85 -10.92 13.92 12.24
C LEU A 85 -10.84 15.15 11.32
N LEU A 86 -10.54 14.93 10.03
CA LEU A 86 -10.49 16.01 9.05
C LEU A 86 -11.87 16.68 8.91
N ALA A 87 -12.93 15.90 8.75
CA ALA A 87 -14.30 16.41 8.63
C ALA A 87 -14.73 17.22 9.88
N GLU A 88 -14.36 16.76 11.08
CA GLU A 88 -14.63 17.50 12.32
C GLU A 88 -13.89 18.85 12.34
N LYS A 89 -12.65 18.89 11.87
CA LYS A 89 -11.86 20.14 11.79
C LYS A 89 -12.37 21.09 10.72
N GLU A 90 -12.79 20.59 9.56
CA GLU A 90 -13.42 21.41 8.52
C GLU A 90 -14.71 22.07 9.02
N GLN A 91 -15.55 21.33 9.76
CA GLN A 91 -16.75 21.90 10.37
C GLN A 91 -16.43 22.97 11.42
N GLN A 92 -15.38 22.77 12.23
CA GLN A 92 -14.90 23.76 13.19
C GLN A 92 -14.45 25.06 12.48
N ILE A 93 -13.68 24.93 11.40
CA ILE A 93 -13.22 26.08 10.60
C ILE A 93 -14.41 26.82 9.99
N ALA A 94 -15.39 26.09 9.43
CA ALA A 94 -16.60 26.70 8.86
C ALA A 94 -17.38 27.51 9.91
N ASN A 95 -17.51 26.98 11.13
CA ASN A 95 -18.18 27.67 12.23
C ASN A 95 -17.42 28.93 12.67
N LEU A 96 -16.09 28.84 12.80
CA LEU A 96 -15.24 29.99 13.15
C LEU A 96 -15.30 31.08 12.09
N ASN A 97 -15.22 30.73 10.81
CA ASN A 97 -15.34 31.69 9.70
C ASN A 97 -16.70 32.38 9.69
N LYS A 98 -17.78 31.63 9.98
CA LYS A 98 -19.14 32.20 10.10
C LYS A 98 -19.24 33.18 11.27
N GLU A 99 -18.62 32.88 12.41
CA GLU A 99 -18.60 33.77 13.56
C GLU A 99 -17.75 35.02 13.31
N LEU A 100 -16.58 34.86 12.70
CA LEU A 100 -15.70 35.97 12.31
C LEU A 100 -16.41 36.91 11.34
N GLY A 101 -17.06 36.38 10.31
CA GLY A 101 -17.84 37.18 9.36
C GLY A 101 -18.98 37.96 10.03
N ARG A 102 -19.64 37.38 11.05
CA ARG A 102 -20.65 38.09 11.84
C ARG A 102 -20.05 39.23 12.67
N LYS A 103 -18.88 39.04 13.28
CA LYS A 103 -18.21 40.07 14.09
C LYS A 103 -17.78 41.25 13.21
N LEU A 104 -17.11 40.96 12.09
CA LEU A 104 -16.69 41.98 11.13
C LEU A 104 -17.89 42.75 10.53
N GLY A 105 -18.99 42.05 10.22
CA GLY A 105 -20.21 42.70 9.76
C GLY A 105 -20.88 43.61 10.80
N ARG A 106 -20.76 43.30 12.10
CA ARG A 106 -21.27 44.15 13.19
C ARG A 106 -20.37 45.36 13.44
N GLU A 107 -19.05 45.17 13.42
CA GLU A 107 -18.08 46.25 13.59
C GLU A 107 -18.23 47.31 12.49
N ASN A 108 -18.46 46.90 11.24
CA ASN A 108 -18.70 47.83 10.13
C ASN A 108 -20.04 48.61 10.24
N ASN A 109 -21.04 48.08 10.95
CA ASN A 109 -22.34 48.75 11.14
C ASN A 109 -22.40 49.68 12.36
N HIS A 110 -21.40 49.67 13.25
CA HIS A 110 -21.31 50.57 14.40
C HIS A 110 -20.41 51.79 14.17
N VAL A 111 -19.83 51.91 12.97
CA VAL A 111 -18.94 53.02 12.57
C VAL A 111 -19.56 53.90 11.46
N ALA A 112 -20.84 53.70 11.12
CA ALA A 112 -21.61 54.52 10.19
C ALA A 112 -22.66 55.37 10.90
#